data_AF-A0A924A2X4-F1
#
_entry.id   AF-A0A924A2X4-F1
#
_cell.length_a   1.000
_cell.length_b   1.000
_cell.length_c   1.000
_cell.angle_alpha   90.00
_cell.angle_beta   90.00
_cell.angle_gamma   90.00
#
_symmetry.space_group_name_H-M   'P 1'
#
loop_
_entity.id
_entity.type
_entity.pdbx_description
1 polymer ?
#
loop_
_entity_poly.entity_id
_entity_poly.type
_entity_poly.pdbx_seq_one_letter_code
_entity_poly.pdbx_strand_id
1 'polypeptide(L)'
;MHTATYLTDPALLQKRILNLHLKRGKGRLDKPRVKKLTEKQRKIIHSKTNGRCHFCGIKVPVDNFQADHVVCHVRGGEHVEDNYLPSCFICNNYRWHYLPRELQIILKMGVWARTQVEHQTMIGLDIANKFSKKESSRIKRNDK
;
A
#
# COMPACT_ATOMS: atom_id res chain seq x y z
N MET A 1 5.83 2.65 25.45
CA MET A 1 5.53 3.34 24.17
C MET A 1 6.80 4.06 23.71
N HIS A 2 7.51 3.59 22.69
CA HIS A 2 8.62 4.36 22.14
C HIS A 2 8.07 5.60 21.44
N THR A 3 8.32 6.76 22.01
CA THR A 3 8.04 8.07 21.40
C THR A 3 8.70 8.10 20.03
N ALA A 4 7.92 8.45 19.00
CA ALA A 4 8.39 8.51 17.62
C ALA A 4 9.23 9.77 17.40
N THR A 5 10.35 9.89 18.13
CA THR A 5 11.28 11.04 18.15
C THR A 5 11.80 11.40 16.75
N TYR A 6 11.84 10.45 15.82
CA TYR A 6 12.21 10.70 14.43
C TYR A 6 11.19 11.56 13.65
N LEU A 7 9.96 11.75 14.14
CA LEU A 7 8.94 12.55 13.44
C LEU A 7 9.07 14.05 13.69
N THR A 8 9.82 14.46 14.72
CA THR A 8 9.98 15.87 15.11
C THR A 8 11.26 16.50 14.54
N ASP A 9 12.07 15.73 13.83
CA ASP A 9 13.33 16.17 13.21
C ASP A 9 13.33 15.74 11.72
N PRO A 10 13.41 16.68 10.76
CA PRO A 10 13.39 16.36 9.34
C PRO A 10 14.53 15.44 8.88
N ALA A 11 15.74 15.60 9.41
CA ALA A 11 16.89 14.79 9.04
C ALA A 11 16.74 13.35 9.57
N LEU A 12 16.23 13.19 10.79
CA LEU A 12 15.91 11.87 11.35
C LEU A 12 14.76 11.19 10.60
N LEU A 13 13.72 11.95 10.20
CA LEU A 13 12.63 11.42 9.38
C LEU A 13 13.15 10.90 8.04
N GLN A 14 13.96 11.70 7.33
CA GLN A 14 14.54 11.31 6.05
C GLN A 14 15.40 10.04 6.20
N LYS A 15 16.30 10.02 7.19
CA LYS A 15 17.14 8.85 7.50
C LYS A 15 16.30 7.62 7.81
N ARG A 16 15.19 7.79 8.55
CA ARG A 16 14.27 6.69 8.89
C ARG A 16 13.59 6.10 7.65
N ILE A 17 13.11 6.94 6.75
CA ILE A 17 12.47 6.51 5.50
C ILE A 17 13.48 5.74 4.63
N LEU A 18 14.70 6.27 4.48
CA LEU A 18 15.76 5.60 3.71
C LEU A 18 16.09 4.21 4.29
N ASN A 19 16.24 4.12 5.61
CA ASN A 19 16.53 2.85 6.28
C ASN A 19 15.41 1.81 6.08
N LEU A 20 14.14 2.24 6.11
CA LEU A 20 13.01 1.34 5.84
C LEU A 20 13.00 0.87 4.38
N HIS A 21 13.30 1.75 3.43
CA HIS A 21 13.45 1.40 2.02
C HIS A 21 14.55 0.34 1.81
N LEU A 22 15.74 0.56 2.37
CA LEU A 22 16.85 -0.40 2.29
C LEU A 22 16.49 -1.74 2.95
N LYS A 23 15.83 -1.71 4.11
CA LYS A 23 15.36 -2.92 4.81
C LYS A 23 14.29 -3.68 4.00
N ARG A 24 13.43 -2.96 3.27
CA ARG A 24 12.44 -3.56 2.37
C ARG A 24 13.10 -4.30 1.21
N GLY A 25 14.20 -3.76 0.66
CA GLY A 25 15.01 -4.41 -0.38
C GLY A 25 15.72 -5.68 0.12
N LYS A 26 16.46 -5.58 1.24
CA LYS A 26 17.27 -6.71 1.77
C LYS A 26 16.45 -7.90 2.27
N GLY A 27 15.21 -7.69 2.70
CA GLY A 27 14.36 -8.75 3.26
C GLY A 27 13.58 -9.56 2.21
N ARG A 28 13.97 -9.49 0.94
CA ARG A 28 13.33 -10.24 -0.15
C ARG A 28 13.96 -11.63 -0.27
N LEU A 29 13.15 -12.64 -0.03
CA LEU A 29 13.49 -14.03 -0.30
C LEU A 29 13.29 -14.32 -1.79
N ASP A 30 14.20 -15.08 -2.37
CA ASP A 30 14.01 -15.67 -3.68
C ASP A 30 13.04 -16.86 -3.53
N LYS A 31 11.75 -16.60 -3.74
CA LYS A 31 10.71 -17.60 -3.65
C LYS A 31 10.13 -17.86 -5.04
N PRO A 32 9.90 -19.14 -5.40
CA PRO A 32 9.32 -19.50 -6.69
C PRO A 32 7.93 -18.89 -6.87
N ARG A 33 7.52 -18.74 -8.13
CA ARG A 33 6.18 -18.27 -8.48
C ARG A 33 5.14 -19.23 -7.93
N VAL A 34 4.22 -18.72 -7.12
CA VAL A 34 3.22 -19.58 -6.47
C VAL A 34 2.07 -19.94 -7.42
N LYS A 35 1.48 -21.11 -7.18
CA LYS A 35 0.28 -21.58 -7.88
C LYS A 35 -0.88 -20.60 -7.70
N LYS A 36 -1.71 -20.44 -8.72
CA LYS A 36 -2.92 -19.60 -8.64
C LYS A 36 -3.89 -20.16 -7.60
N LEU A 37 -4.56 -19.26 -6.89
CA LEU A 37 -5.68 -19.61 -6.02
C LEU A 37 -6.83 -20.19 -6.84
N THR A 38 -7.46 -21.25 -6.32
CA THR A 38 -8.69 -21.83 -6.87
C THR A 38 -9.89 -20.89 -6.66
N GLU A 39 -10.96 -21.11 -7.41
CA GLU A 39 -12.19 -20.33 -7.26
C GLU A 39 -12.79 -20.46 -5.85
N LYS A 40 -12.74 -21.66 -5.27
CA LYS A 40 -13.20 -21.92 -3.89
C LYS A 40 -12.39 -21.11 -2.87
N GLN A 41 -11.06 -21.11 -2.98
CA GLN A 41 -10.17 -20.29 -2.15
C GLN A 41 -10.52 -18.80 -2.27
N ARG A 42 -10.75 -18.31 -3.50
CA ARG A 42 -11.10 -16.91 -3.74
C ARG A 42 -12.43 -16.52 -3.10
N LYS A 43 -13.45 -17.39 -3.14
CA LYS A 43 -14.74 -17.18 -2.45
C LYS A 43 -14.55 -17.10 -0.94
N ILE A 44 -13.73 -17.97 -0.36
CA ILE A 44 -13.41 -17.93 1.08
C ILE A 44 -12.69 -16.63 1.45
N ILE A 45 -11.69 -16.21 0.68
CA ILE A 45 -10.97 -14.95 0.94
C ILE A 45 -11.91 -13.75 0.83
N HIS A 46 -12.77 -13.72 -0.19
CA HIS A 46 -13.75 -12.65 -0.40
C HIS A 46 -14.73 -12.51 0.77
N SER A 47 -15.21 -13.62 1.32
CA SER A 47 -16.19 -13.62 2.42
C SER A 47 -15.62 -13.11 3.75
N LYS A 48 -14.29 -13.17 3.98
CA LYS A 48 -13.62 -12.66 5.20
C LYS A 48 -13.93 -11.20 5.54
N THR A 49 -14.37 -10.43 4.56
CA THR A 49 -14.64 -8.99 4.68
C THR A 49 -16.04 -8.62 4.19
N ASN A 50 -16.91 -9.62 4.00
CA ASN A 50 -18.21 -9.46 3.36
C ASN A 50 -18.10 -8.80 1.97
N GLY A 51 -17.10 -9.22 1.18
CA GLY A 51 -16.86 -8.74 -0.17
C GLY A 51 -16.38 -7.29 -0.27
N ARG A 52 -15.61 -6.82 0.71
CA ARG A 52 -15.10 -5.45 0.77
C ARG A 52 -13.58 -5.42 0.80
N CYS A 53 -12.99 -4.41 0.16
CA CYS A 53 -11.56 -4.17 0.28
C CYS A 53 -11.19 -3.97 1.75
N HIS A 54 -10.25 -4.76 2.27
CA HIS A 54 -9.84 -4.66 3.67
C HIS A 54 -9.08 -3.35 4.01
N PHE A 55 -8.67 -2.58 3.01
CA PHE A 55 -8.05 -1.25 3.20
C PHE A 55 -9.04 -0.10 3.20
N CYS A 56 -9.88 0.00 2.15
CA CYS A 56 -10.76 1.16 1.96
C CYS A 56 -12.24 0.86 2.15
N GLY A 57 -12.63 -0.40 2.37
CA GLY A 57 -14.01 -0.82 2.61
C GLY A 57 -14.91 -0.82 1.37
N ILE A 58 -14.44 -0.42 0.19
CA ILE A 58 -15.25 -0.46 -1.04
C ILE A 58 -15.66 -1.89 -1.37
N LYS A 59 -16.88 -2.09 -1.89
CA LYS A 59 -17.31 -3.41 -2.40
C LYS A 59 -16.42 -3.82 -3.57
N VAL A 60 -16.00 -5.07 -3.58
CA VAL A 60 -15.23 -5.68 -4.66
C VAL A 60 -15.98 -6.92 -5.16
N PRO A 61 -16.17 -7.10 -6.48
CA PRO A 61 -16.76 -8.32 -7.02
C PRO A 61 -15.91 -9.56 -6.70
N VAL A 62 -16.55 -10.72 -6.53
CA VAL A 62 -15.84 -11.98 -6.19
C VAL A 62 -14.92 -12.46 -7.32
N ASP A 63 -15.31 -12.17 -8.57
CA ASP A 63 -14.54 -12.40 -9.79
C ASP A 63 -13.46 -11.33 -10.03
N ASN A 64 -13.61 -10.14 -9.44
CA ASN A 64 -12.74 -8.99 -9.68
C ASN A 64 -12.21 -8.32 -8.39
N PHE A 65 -11.32 -9.02 -7.69
CA PHE A 65 -10.56 -8.47 -6.56
C PHE A 65 -9.12 -9.00 -6.53
N GLN A 66 -8.23 -8.29 -5.85
CA GLN A 66 -6.85 -8.72 -5.61
C GLN A 66 -6.77 -9.48 -4.28
N ALA A 67 -6.28 -10.72 -4.30
CA ALA A 67 -5.98 -11.48 -3.09
C ALA A 67 -4.63 -10.99 -2.54
N ASP A 68 -4.69 -10.02 -1.63
CA ASP A 68 -3.51 -9.38 -1.07
C ASP A 68 -2.95 -10.22 0.08
N HIS A 69 -1.63 -10.42 0.08
CA HIS A 69 -0.96 -11.16 1.14
C HIS A 69 -0.78 -10.25 2.35
N VAL A 70 -1.40 -10.57 3.48
CA VAL A 70 -1.22 -9.83 4.75
C VAL A 70 0.26 -9.78 5.13
N VAL A 71 0.94 -10.92 5.10
CA VAL A 71 2.40 -11.02 5.11
C VAL A 71 2.87 -11.25 3.69
N CYS A 72 3.58 -10.28 3.10
CA CYS A 72 4.02 -10.36 1.70
C CYS A 72 4.82 -11.64 1.41
N HIS A 73 4.53 -12.27 0.27
CA HIS A 73 5.19 -13.50 -0.17
C HIS A 73 6.73 -13.41 -0.16
N VAL A 74 7.28 -12.33 -0.74
CA VAL A 74 8.73 -12.06 -0.79
C VAL A 74 9.37 -11.91 0.59
N ARG A 75 8.58 -11.81 1.67
CA ARG A 75 9.07 -11.68 3.05
C ARG A 75 8.81 -12.92 3.90
N GLY A 76 8.52 -14.06 3.27
CA GLY A 76 8.27 -15.30 4.00
C GLY A 76 6.79 -15.65 4.13
N GLY A 77 5.88 -14.75 3.75
CA GLY A 77 4.44 -15.02 3.80
C GLY A 77 4.06 -16.30 3.07
N GLU A 78 3.19 -17.08 3.69
CA GLU A 78 2.69 -18.34 3.16
C GLU A 78 1.57 -18.08 2.14
N HIS A 79 1.42 -19.01 1.19
CA HIS A 79 0.37 -18.95 0.18
C HIS A 79 -0.83 -19.79 0.62
N VAL A 80 -1.45 -19.36 1.71
CA VAL A 80 -2.59 -20.01 2.35
C VAL A 80 -3.72 -19.00 2.51
N GLU A 81 -4.97 -19.46 2.47
CA GLU A 81 -6.17 -18.61 2.54
C GLU A 81 -6.12 -17.61 3.70
N ASP A 82 -5.57 -18.01 4.84
CA ASP A 82 -5.44 -17.21 6.07
C ASP A 82 -4.49 -16.03 5.97
N ASN A 83 -3.50 -16.10 5.08
CA ASN A 83 -2.62 -14.99 4.79
C ASN A 83 -3.19 -14.04 3.72
N TYR A 84 -4.41 -14.26 3.23
CA TYR A 84 -5.04 -13.40 2.24
C TYR A 84 -6.19 -12.58 2.78
N LEU A 85 -6.27 -11.33 2.32
CA LEU A 85 -7.46 -10.50 2.42
C LEU A 85 -7.80 -9.91 1.04
N PRO A 86 -9.10 -9.71 0.75
CA PRO A 86 -9.51 -9.11 -0.50
C PRO A 86 -9.18 -7.61 -0.51
N SER A 87 -8.69 -7.11 -1.64
CA SER A 87 -8.40 -5.70 -1.84
C SER A 87 -8.80 -5.24 -3.22
N CYS A 88 -9.11 -3.95 -3.36
CA CYS A 88 -9.25 -3.35 -4.68
C CYS A 88 -7.87 -3.14 -5.32
N PHE A 89 -7.84 -3.02 -6.65
CA PHE A 89 -6.61 -2.83 -7.42
C PHE A 89 -5.78 -1.64 -6.93
N ILE A 90 -6.43 -0.51 -6.64
CA ILE A 90 -5.78 0.72 -6.18
C ILE A 90 -5.06 0.49 -4.85
N CYS A 91 -5.78 -0.01 -3.84
CA CYS A 91 -5.21 -0.24 -2.51
C CYS A 91 -4.07 -1.27 -2.55
N ASN A 92 -4.23 -2.36 -3.30
CA ASN A 92 -3.18 -3.37 -3.46
C ASN A 92 -1.89 -2.76 -4.04
N ASN A 93 -2.01 -1.93 -5.08
CA ASN A 93 -0.86 -1.27 -5.71
C ASN A 93 -0.18 -0.25 -4.79
N TYR A 94 -0.94 0.48 -3.98
CA TYR A 94 -0.37 1.46 -3.03
C TYR A 94 0.20 0.80 -1.77
N ARG A 95 -0.34 -0.34 -1.33
CA ARG A 95 0.24 -1.16 -0.26
C ARG A 95 1.54 -1.80 -0.73
N TRP A 96 1.52 -2.43 -1.90
CA TRP A 96 2.62 -3.17 -2.50
C TRP A 96 3.31 -4.15 -1.51
N HIS A 97 4.61 -3.97 -1.26
CA HIS A 97 5.35 -4.73 -0.25
C HIS A 97 6.00 -3.78 0.77
N TYR A 98 5.38 -2.61 0.98
CA TYR A 98 5.80 -1.67 2.00
C TYR A 98 5.79 -2.34 3.38
N LEU A 99 6.79 -2.02 4.18
CA LEU A 99 6.82 -2.47 5.58
C LEU A 99 5.66 -1.82 6.35
N PRO A 100 5.09 -2.47 7.37
CA PRO A 100 4.03 -1.86 8.19
C PRO A 100 4.40 -0.48 8.73
N ARG A 101 5.66 -0.30 9.18
CA ARG A 101 6.15 1.01 9.64
C ARG A 101 6.39 2.02 8.53
N GLU A 102 6.73 1.58 7.33
CA GLU A 102 6.87 2.46 6.16
C GLU A 102 5.49 2.96 5.73
N LEU A 103 4.50 2.05 5.68
CA LEU A 103 3.11 2.40 5.38
C LEU A 103 2.51 3.39 6.40
N GLN A 104 2.78 3.22 7.69
CA GLN A 104 2.35 4.20 8.71
C GLN A 104 2.93 5.60 8.49
N ILE A 105 4.19 5.71 8.05
CA ILE A 105 4.80 7.01 7.73
C ILE A 105 4.16 7.59 6.48
N ILE A 106 3.97 6.78 5.43
CA ILE A 106 3.29 7.19 4.18
C ILE A 106 1.89 7.72 4.50
N LEU A 107 1.12 7.03 5.34
CA LEU A 107 -0.22 7.47 5.74
C LEU A 107 -0.18 8.80 6.50
N LYS A 108 0.72 8.96 7.48
CA LYS A 108 0.86 10.23 8.23
C LYS A 108 1.22 11.40 7.31
N MET A 109 2.20 11.19 6.42
CA MET A 109 2.61 12.21 5.45
C MET A 109 1.49 12.51 4.46
N GLY A 110 0.76 11.50 3.99
CA GLY A 110 -0.37 11.67 3.08
C GLY A 110 -1.53 12.44 3.72
N VAL A 111 -1.87 12.14 4.97
CA VAL A 111 -2.90 12.87 5.74
C VAL A 111 -2.50 14.34 5.91
N TRP A 112 -1.24 14.62 6.25
CA TRP A 112 -0.76 16.00 6.36
C TRP A 112 -0.74 16.71 4.99
N ALA A 113 -0.20 16.06 3.96
CA ALA A 113 -0.09 16.63 2.62
C ALA A 113 -1.46 16.97 2.02
N ARG A 114 -2.48 16.12 2.20
CA ARG A 114 -3.85 16.44 1.74
C ARG A 114 -4.39 17.70 2.41
N THR A 115 -4.10 17.93 3.70
CA THR A 115 -4.56 19.12 4.43
C THR A 115 -3.85 20.37 3.92
N GLN A 116 -2.58 20.26 3.53
CA GLN A 116 -1.89 21.38 2.89
C GLN A 116 -2.53 21.78 1.56
N VAL A 117 -2.93 20.78 0.75
CA VAL A 117 -3.65 20.98 -0.54
C VAL A 117 -5.03 21.59 -0.30
N GLU A 118 -5.79 21.04 0.65
CA GLU A 118 -7.12 21.51 1.03
C GLU A 118 -7.11 23.00 1.42
N HIS A 119 -6.12 23.41 2.19
CA HIS A 119 -5.96 24.81 2.62
C HIS A 119 -5.23 25.70 1.60
N GLN A 120 -4.88 25.19 0.41
CA GLN A 120 -4.22 25.95 -0.66
C GLN A 120 -2.94 26.68 -0.21
N THR A 121 -2.22 26.11 0.75
CA THR A 121 -0.92 26.63 1.18
C THR A 121 0.07 26.61 0.01
N MET A 122 1.17 27.37 0.09
CA MET A 122 2.20 27.37 -0.95
C MET A 122 2.70 25.95 -1.28
N ILE A 123 2.97 25.12 -0.25
CA ILE A 123 3.37 23.73 -0.44
C ILE A 123 2.21 22.85 -0.94
N GLY A 124 0.98 23.12 -0.53
CA GLY A 124 -0.22 22.44 -1.01
C GLY A 124 -0.43 22.60 -2.51
N LEU A 125 -0.28 23.82 -3.03
CA LEU A 125 -0.37 24.11 -4.46
C LEU A 125 0.74 23.39 -5.25
N ASP A 126 1.97 23.40 -4.75
CA ASP A 126 3.08 22.66 -5.38
C ASP A 126 2.83 21.14 -5.41
N ILE A 127 2.33 20.58 -4.29
CA ILE A 127 1.92 19.17 -4.21
C ILE A 127 0.83 18.87 -5.23
N ALA A 128 -0.24 19.68 -5.28
CA ALA A 128 -1.37 19.47 -6.18
C ALA A 128 -0.95 19.48 -7.66
N ASN A 129 -0.11 20.46 -8.04
CA ASN A 129 0.41 20.59 -9.40
C ASN A 129 1.27 19.39 -9.80
N LYS A 130 2.26 19.02 -8.97
CA LYS A 130 3.16 17.90 -9.25
C LYS A 130 2.42 16.56 -9.24
N PHE A 131 1.50 16.37 -8.30
CA PHE A 131 0.71 15.14 -8.19
C PHE A 131 -0.22 14.96 -9.38
N SER A 132 -0.98 16.00 -9.74
CA SER A 132 -1.90 15.95 -10.90
C SER A 132 -1.15 15.63 -12.19
N LYS A 133 -0.01 16.28 -12.44
CA LYS A 133 0.84 15.98 -13.60
C LYS A 133 1.27 14.52 -13.64
N LYS A 134 1.68 13.95 -12.50
CA LYS A 134 2.10 12.55 -12.39
C LYS A 134 0.94 11.58 -12.64
N GLU A 135 -0.24 11.85 -12.12
CA GLU A 135 -1.43 11.00 -12.32
C GLU A 135 -1.92 11.06 -13.78
N SER A 136 -1.91 12.24 -14.42
CA SER A 136 -2.23 12.35 -15.85
C SER A 136 -1.30 11.47 -16.71
N SER A 137 0.00 11.42 -16.38
CA SER A 137 0.95 10.51 -17.06
C SER A 137 0.73 9.03 -16.75
N ARG A 138 0.12 8.69 -15.61
CA ARG A 138 -0.25 7.30 -15.27
C ARG A 138 -1.49 6.86 -16.04
N ILE A 139 -2.54 7.68 -16.04
CA ILE A 139 -3.80 7.43 -16.76
C ILE A 139 -3.51 7.21 -18.25
N LYS A 140 -2.75 8.13 -18.90
CA LYS A 140 -2.33 8.00 -20.31
C LYS A 140 -1.57 6.72 -20.65
N ARG A 141 -0.92 6.08 -19.67
CA ARG A 141 -0.20 4.81 -19.87
C ARG A 141 -1.09 3.58 -19.69
N ASN A 142 -2.19 3.70 -18.96
CA ASN A 142 -3.14 2.61 -18.74
C ASN A 142 -4.23 2.57 -19.81
N ASP A 143 -4.48 3.69 -20.50
CA ASP A 143 -5.45 3.80 -21.61
C ASP A 143 -4.86 3.37 -22.97
N LYS A 144 -3.58 2.99 -23.01
CA LYS A 144 -2.90 2.42 -24.19
C LYS A 144 -2.78 0.92 -24.04
#